data_AF-A0A525L1G5-F1
#
_entry.id   AF-A0A525L1G5-F1
#
_cell.length_a   1.000
_cell.length_b   1.000
_cell.length_c   1.000
_cell.angle_alpha   90.00
_cell.angle_beta   90.00
_cell.angle_gamma   90.00
#
_symmetry.space_group_name_H-M   'P 1'
#
loop_
_entity.id
_entity.type
_entity.pdbx_description
1 polymer ?
#
loop_
_entity_poly.entity_id
_entity_poly.type
_entity_poly.pdbx_seq_one_letter_code
_entity_poly.pdbx_strand_id
1 'polypeptide(L)'
;MTPAPRLIAIAAVGLLAAACASTSHQTSKANSAAVLAAGAQSPGSTQAASAAQTAMSWGDTWTASKLFKRAEADHDSPANRFNVAASLESTGRLQDAAVIYRTLLVDGRYTWLTSTSDVHNPNGRLRHFNLAEESQRRLIDIARASTSVHTAAGQEIAASSIGGAASASVGGPTKGAVSDEHARQLDEKAEDVRGTTAATAVAVPSPQ
;
A
#
# COMPACT_ATOMS: atom_id res chain seq x y z
N MET A 1 29.39 51.45 28.32
CA MET A 1 28.30 50.53 28.68
C MET A 1 26.99 51.13 28.21
N THR A 2 26.40 50.58 27.15
CA THR A 2 24.99 50.78 26.75
C THR A 2 24.58 49.59 25.88
N PRO A 3 23.42 48.95 26.15
CA PRO A 3 23.07 47.65 25.61
C PRO A 3 22.47 47.71 24.20
N ALA A 4 22.71 46.64 23.43
CA ALA A 4 22.12 46.37 22.12
C ALA A 4 20.66 45.87 22.24
N PRO A 5 19.73 46.32 21.37
CA PRO A 5 18.41 45.72 21.24
C PRO A 5 18.41 44.50 20.31
N ARG A 6 17.56 43.55 20.69
CA ARG A 6 17.53 42.13 20.30
C ARG A 6 16.75 41.87 19.00
N LEU A 7 17.25 40.91 18.24
CA LEU A 7 16.56 40.15 17.20
C LEU A 7 15.42 39.31 17.80
N ILE A 8 14.18 39.59 17.44
CA ILE A 8 13.06 38.63 17.53
C ILE A 8 12.16 38.87 16.33
N ALA A 9 12.10 37.93 15.38
CA ALA A 9 10.91 37.64 14.56
C ALA A 9 11.22 36.67 13.39
N ILE A 10 11.42 35.37 13.63
CA ILE A 10 11.20 34.34 12.59
C ILE A 10 10.72 33.04 13.25
N ALA A 11 9.42 32.89 13.49
CA ALA A 11 8.81 31.61 13.90
C ALA A 11 7.30 31.55 13.60
N ALA A 12 6.86 31.87 12.38
CA ALA A 12 5.43 31.78 12.01
C ALA A 12 5.13 31.15 10.64
N VAL A 13 6.15 30.83 9.83
CA VAL A 13 5.94 30.36 8.43
C VAL A 13 5.77 28.83 8.33
N GLY A 14 6.09 28.06 9.39
CA GLY A 14 6.05 26.60 9.35
C GLY A 14 4.67 25.96 9.44
N LEU A 15 3.65 26.65 9.98
CA LEU A 15 2.35 26.00 10.31
C LEU A 15 1.33 26.01 9.15
N LEU A 16 1.43 26.94 8.19
CA LEU A 16 0.46 27.01 7.09
C LEU A 16 0.65 25.91 6.03
N ALA A 17 1.89 25.45 5.80
CA ALA A 17 2.17 24.45 4.77
C ALA A 17 1.60 23.05 5.11
N ALA A 18 1.51 22.71 6.39
CA ALA A 18 0.99 21.43 6.85
C ALA A 18 -0.54 21.29 6.65
N ALA A 19 -1.30 22.39 6.70
CA ALA A 19 -2.75 22.39 6.53
C ALA A 19 -3.19 22.19 5.06
N CYS A 20 -2.37 22.63 4.10
CA CYS A 20 -2.68 22.45 2.67
C CYS A 20 -2.49 20.99 2.21
N ALA A 21 -1.49 20.28 2.73
CA ALA A 21 -1.23 18.88 2.39
C ALA A 21 -2.29 17.91 2.98
N SER A 22 -2.87 18.23 4.14
CA SER A 22 -3.92 17.40 4.74
C SER A 22 -5.24 17.48 3.98
N THR A 23 -5.60 18.66 3.47
CA THR A 23 -6.87 18.89 2.78
C THR A 23 -6.90 18.16 1.42
N SER A 24 -5.82 18.21 0.64
CA SER A 24 -5.73 17.51 -0.66
C SER A 24 -5.80 15.98 -0.50
N HIS A 25 -5.15 15.44 0.53
CA HIS A 25 -5.17 14.01 0.83
C HIS A 25 -6.58 13.53 1.23
N GLN A 26 -7.29 14.27 2.10
CA GLN A 26 -8.65 13.91 2.51
C GLN A 26 -9.63 13.92 1.33
N THR A 27 -9.55 14.93 0.45
CA THR A 27 -10.36 14.98 -0.77
C THR A 27 -10.06 13.82 -1.70
N SER A 28 -8.78 13.45 -1.87
CA SER A 28 -8.39 12.29 -2.69
C SER A 28 -8.91 10.97 -2.13
N LYS A 29 -8.88 10.81 -0.80
CA LYS A 29 -9.46 9.64 -0.12
C LYS A 29 -10.97 9.59 -0.30
N ALA A 30 -11.66 10.71 -0.13
CA ALA A 30 -13.10 10.82 -0.35
C ALA A 30 -13.47 10.46 -1.80
N ASN A 31 -12.71 10.94 -2.78
CA ASN A 31 -12.91 10.61 -4.19
C ASN A 31 -12.68 9.12 -4.48
N SER A 32 -11.62 8.53 -3.93
CA SER A 32 -11.31 7.09 -4.09
C SER A 32 -12.38 6.23 -3.44
N ALA A 33 -12.84 6.61 -2.25
CA ALA A 33 -13.94 5.97 -1.55
C ALA A 33 -15.26 6.10 -2.32
N ALA A 34 -15.54 7.26 -2.93
CA ALA A 34 -16.72 7.46 -3.78
C ALA A 34 -16.69 6.57 -5.02
N VAL A 35 -15.53 6.42 -5.67
CA VAL A 35 -15.35 5.50 -6.81
C VAL A 35 -15.54 4.04 -6.40
N LEU A 36 -15.12 3.66 -5.20
CA LEU A 36 -15.40 2.32 -4.65
C LEU A 36 -16.88 2.14 -4.29
N ALA A 37 -17.49 3.13 -3.65
CA ALA A 37 -18.87 3.10 -3.17
C ALA A 37 -19.91 3.19 -4.29
N ALA A 38 -19.55 3.72 -5.47
CA ALA A 38 -20.45 3.85 -6.62
C ALA A 38 -21.04 2.52 -7.13
N GLY A 39 -20.61 1.35 -6.61
CA GLY A 39 -21.25 0.06 -6.91
C GLY A 39 -21.27 -0.24 -8.42
N ALA A 40 -22.19 -1.07 -8.91
CA ALA A 40 -22.25 -1.50 -10.32
C ALA A 40 -22.51 -0.39 -11.37
N GLN A 41 -22.73 0.86 -10.95
CA GLN A 41 -22.76 2.01 -11.87
C GLN A 41 -21.31 2.42 -12.15
N SER A 42 -20.64 1.63 -12.99
CA SER A 42 -19.18 1.67 -13.10
C SER A 42 -18.69 3.01 -13.67
N PRO A 43 -17.91 3.81 -12.90
CA PRO A 43 -17.04 4.79 -13.54
C PRO A 43 -16.17 4.00 -14.52
N GLY A 44 -16.12 4.43 -15.78
CA GLY A 44 -15.42 3.67 -16.83
C GLY A 44 -14.00 3.30 -16.42
N SER A 45 -13.46 2.21 -16.96
CA SER A 45 -12.16 1.63 -16.57
C SER A 45 -11.03 2.66 -16.39
N THR A 46 -10.98 3.71 -17.22
CA THR A 46 -10.06 4.85 -17.12
C THR A 46 -10.16 5.61 -15.79
N GLN A 47 -11.36 5.85 -15.28
CA GLN A 47 -11.59 6.57 -14.03
C GLN A 47 -11.23 5.73 -12.80
N ALA A 48 -11.52 4.42 -12.83
CA ALA A 48 -11.08 3.52 -11.77
C ALA A 48 -9.54 3.42 -11.73
N ALA A 49 -8.88 3.31 -12.89
CA ALA A 49 -7.42 3.26 -12.98
C ALA A 49 -6.76 4.58 -12.52
N SER A 50 -7.31 5.74 -12.88
CA SER A 50 -6.75 7.04 -12.44
C SER A 50 -6.95 7.28 -10.94
N ALA A 51 -8.10 6.89 -10.39
CA ALA A 51 -8.31 6.90 -8.94
C ALA A 51 -7.33 5.96 -8.22
N ALA A 52 -7.07 4.78 -8.78
CA ALA A 52 -6.11 3.82 -8.23
C ALA A 52 -4.69 4.40 -8.20
N GLN A 53 -4.24 5.02 -9.29
CA GLN A 53 -2.94 5.70 -9.37
C GLN A 53 -2.83 6.81 -8.31
N THR A 54 -3.90 7.57 -8.13
CA THR A 54 -3.96 8.63 -7.10
C THR A 54 -3.82 8.03 -5.71
N ALA A 55 -4.60 6.99 -5.37
CA ALA A 55 -4.50 6.30 -4.08
C ALA A 55 -3.08 5.75 -3.84
N MET A 56 -2.46 5.15 -4.87
CA MET A 56 -1.09 4.64 -4.80
C MET A 56 -0.05 5.74 -4.55
N SER A 57 -0.22 6.92 -5.16
CA SER A 57 0.65 8.08 -4.94
C SER A 57 0.62 8.61 -3.50
N TRP A 58 -0.50 8.38 -2.79
CA TRP A 58 -0.65 8.71 -1.36
C TRP A 58 -0.24 7.55 -0.44
N GLY A 59 0.26 6.44 -0.99
CA GLY A 59 0.64 5.25 -0.23
C GLY A 59 -0.54 4.37 0.22
N ASP A 60 -1.77 4.65 -0.23
CA ASP A 60 -2.94 3.81 0.02
C ASP A 60 -3.00 2.64 -0.98
N THR A 61 -2.05 1.71 -0.82
CA THR A 61 -1.84 0.57 -1.73
C THR A 61 -3.02 -0.40 -1.72
N TRP A 62 -3.75 -0.51 -0.60
CA TRP A 62 -4.93 -1.37 -0.49
C TRP A 62 -6.11 -0.85 -1.31
N THR A 63 -6.45 0.44 -1.15
CA THR A 63 -7.49 1.11 -1.96
C THR A 63 -7.12 1.06 -3.44
N ALA A 64 -5.86 1.35 -3.78
CA ALA A 64 -5.35 1.25 -5.14
C ALA A 64 -5.55 -0.15 -5.73
N SER A 65 -5.22 -1.21 -4.99
CA SER A 65 -5.37 -2.59 -5.49
C SER A 65 -6.83 -2.95 -5.79
N LYS A 66 -7.78 -2.53 -4.93
CA LYS A 66 -9.21 -2.74 -5.19
C LYS A 66 -9.68 -1.99 -6.45
N LEU A 67 -9.25 -0.73 -6.61
CA LEU A 67 -9.60 0.09 -7.77
C LEU A 67 -9.00 -0.45 -9.08
N PHE A 68 -7.75 -0.94 -9.07
CA PHE A 68 -7.16 -1.58 -10.24
C PHE A 68 -7.87 -2.88 -10.62
N LYS A 69 -8.26 -3.71 -9.65
CA LYS A 69 -9.06 -4.93 -9.93
C LYS A 69 -10.40 -4.59 -10.57
N ARG A 70 -11.03 -3.52 -10.10
CA ARG A 70 -12.26 -3.01 -10.71
C ARG A 70 -12.02 -2.54 -12.15
N ALA A 71 -10.98 -1.75 -12.39
CA ALA A 71 -10.63 -1.29 -13.73
C ALA A 71 -10.35 -2.45 -14.70
N GLU A 72 -9.72 -3.53 -14.21
CA GLU A 72 -9.48 -4.76 -14.98
C GLU A 72 -10.76 -5.55 -15.25
N ALA A 73 -11.65 -5.69 -14.26
CA ALA A 73 -12.94 -6.33 -14.45
C ALA A 73 -13.84 -5.56 -15.44
N ASP A 74 -13.79 -4.23 -15.42
CA ASP A 74 -14.53 -3.37 -16.37
C ASP A 74 -13.93 -3.44 -17.78
N HIS A 75 -12.61 -3.55 -17.90
CA HIS A 75 -11.91 -3.66 -19.17
C HIS A 75 -10.64 -4.49 -19.04
N ASP A 76 -10.74 -5.76 -19.42
CA ASP A 76 -9.60 -6.66 -19.42
C ASP A 76 -8.60 -6.24 -20.51
N SER A 77 -7.43 -5.76 -20.07
CA SER A 77 -6.32 -5.40 -20.93
C SER A 77 -4.98 -5.74 -20.26
N PRO A 78 -3.90 -5.99 -21.04
CA PRO A 78 -2.58 -6.24 -20.47
C PRO A 78 -2.10 -5.10 -19.55
N ALA A 79 -2.44 -3.86 -19.88
CA ALA A 79 -2.10 -2.69 -19.06
C ALA A 79 -2.81 -2.71 -17.70
N ASN A 80 -4.11 -3.02 -17.67
CA ASN A 80 -4.87 -3.10 -16.41
C ASN A 80 -4.40 -4.27 -15.54
N ARG A 81 -4.15 -5.45 -16.15
CA ARG A 81 -3.57 -6.60 -15.44
C ARG A 81 -2.19 -6.27 -14.85
N PHE A 82 -1.34 -5.55 -15.57
CA PHE A 82 -0.06 -5.10 -15.05
C PHE A 82 -0.21 -4.19 -13.83
N ASN A 83 -1.13 -3.23 -13.88
CA ASN A 83 -1.41 -2.36 -12.73
C ASN A 83 -1.95 -3.15 -11.52
N VAL A 84 -2.79 -4.16 -11.74
CA VAL A 84 -3.22 -5.09 -10.68
C VAL A 84 -2.01 -5.81 -10.09
N ALA A 85 -1.15 -6.42 -10.91
CA ALA A 85 0.04 -7.12 -10.44
C ALA A 85 0.98 -6.21 -9.63
N ALA A 86 1.24 -4.99 -10.11
CA ALA A 86 2.07 -4.00 -9.41
C ALA A 86 1.46 -3.57 -8.06
N SER A 87 0.13 -3.47 -7.97
CA SER A 87 -0.55 -3.18 -6.70
C SER A 87 -0.51 -4.36 -5.71
N LEU A 88 -0.52 -5.60 -6.22
CA LEU A 88 -0.38 -6.80 -5.39
C LEU A 88 1.04 -6.92 -4.85
N GLU A 89 2.04 -6.61 -5.68
CA GLU A 89 3.45 -6.53 -5.28
C GLU A 89 3.65 -5.51 -4.15
N SER A 90 3.10 -4.29 -4.30
CA SER A 90 3.22 -3.23 -3.28
C SER A 90 2.48 -3.51 -1.97
N THR A 91 1.49 -4.42 -1.99
CA THR A 91 0.78 -4.90 -0.79
C THR A 91 1.41 -6.17 -0.21
N GLY A 92 2.54 -6.65 -0.75
CA GLY A 92 3.24 -7.84 -0.28
C GLY A 92 2.62 -9.17 -0.71
N ARG A 93 1.60 -9.14 -1.58
CA ARG A 93 0.94 -10.34 -2.14
C ARG A 93 1.73 -10.89 -3.34
N LEU A 94 3.00 -11.21 -3.11
CA LEU A 94 3.97 -11.51 -4.18
C LEU A 94 3.59 -12.72 -5.03
N GLN A 95 2.97 -13.75 -4.44
CA GLN A 95 2.55 -14.95 -5.18
C GLN A 95 1.43 -14.64 -6.17
N ASP A 96 0.42 -13.87 -5.74
CA ASP A 96 -0.68 -13.45 -6.62
C ASP A 96 -0.17 -12.55 -7.75
N ALA A 97 0.73 -11.61 -7.43
CA ALA A 97 1.38 -10.77 -8.42
C ALA A 97 2.16 -11.60 -9.45
N ALA A 98 2.92 -12.60 -8.99
CA ALA A 98 3.70 -13.48 -9.86
C ALA A 98 2.83 -14.30 -10.82
N VAL A 99 1.63 -14.72 -10.43
CA VAL A 99 0.71 -15.42 -11.33
C VAL A 99 0.33 -14.50 -12.50
N ILE A 100 -0.04 -13.25 -12.22
CA ILE A 100 -0.43 -12.29 -13.26
C ILE A 100 0.77 -11.88 -14.12
N TYR A 101 1.94 -11.65 -13.54
CA TYR A 101 3.14 -11.34 -14.33
C TYR A 101 3.51 -12.47 -15.30
N ARG A 102 3.29 -13.74 -14.94
CA ARG A 102 3.51 -14.87 -15.86
C ARG A 102 2.58 -14.82 -17.07
N THR A 103 1.31 -14.45 -16.90
CA THR A 103 0.40 -14.31 -18.04
C THR A 103 0.82 -13.14 -18.95
N LEU A 104 1.33 -12.07 -18.36
CA LEU A 104 1.82 -10.90 -19.10
C LEU A 104 3.10 -11.15 -19.91
N LEU A 105 3.85 -12.22 -19.65
CA LEU A 105 4.96 -12.64 -20.52
C LEU A 105 4.51 -13.00 -21.94
N VAL A 106 3.24 -13.37 -22.10
CA VAL A 106 2.64 -13.68 -23.41
C VAL A 106 1.81 -12.49 -23.89
N ASP A 107 0.87 -12.04 -23.05
CA ASP A 107 -0.11 -11.04 -23.48
C ASP A 107 0.46 -9.62 -23.59
N GLY A 108 1.55 -9.35 -22.87
CA GLY A 108 2.24 -8.04 -22.86
C GLY A 108 3.29 -7.85 -23.95
N ARG A 109 3.54 -8.85 -24.80
CA ARG A 109 4.67 -8.84 -25.77
C ARG A 109 4.63 -7.66 -26.75
N TYR A 110 3.43 -7.21 -27.10
CA TYR A 110 3.24 -6.11 -28.06
C TYR A 110 2.70 -4.85 -27.40
N THR A 111 2.71 -4.79 -26.07
CA THR A 111 2.19 -3.66 -25.32
C THR A 111 3.31 -2.89 -24.67
N TRP A 112 3.33 -1.58 -24.91
CA TRP A 112 4.30 -0.66 -24.36
C TRP A 112 3.62 0.30 -23.40
N LEU A 113 4.24 0.54 -22.25
CA LEU A 113 3.76 1.48 -21.25
C LEU A 113 4.80 2.55 -20.98
N THR A 114 4.33 3.68 -20.44
CA THR A 114 5.16 4.76 -19.95
C THR A 114 4.88 4.94 -18.46
N SER A 115 5.93 4.89 -17.64
CA SER A 115 5.86 5.19 -16.21
C SER A 115 6.65 6.45 -15.89
N THR A 116 6.06 7.34 -15.10
CA THR A 116 6.70 8.53 -14.55
C THR A 116 7.35 8.27 -13.19
N SER A 117 6.90 7.25 -12.45
CA SER A 117 7.38 6.96 -11.09
C SER A 117 7.08 5.50 -10.72
N ASP A 118 8.11 4.74 -10.37
CA ASP A 118 7.99 3.45 -9.68
C ASP A 118 9.21 3.23 -8.77
N VAL A 119 9.18 2.19 -7.93
CA VAL A 119 10.30 1.82 -7.03
C VAL A 119 11.61 1.58 -7.81
N HIS A 120 11.51 1.21 -9.09
CA HIS A 120 12.64 0.94 -9.97
C HIS A 120 13.08 2.18 -10.77
N ASN A 121 12.45 3.33 -10.54
CA ASN A 121 12.70 4.60 -11.19
C ASN A 121 12.57 5.75 -10.17
N PRO A 122 13.46 5.78 -9.16
CA PRO A 122 13.40 6.77 -8.08
C PRO A 122 13.62 8.21 -8.56
N ASN A 123 14.20 8.39 -9.75
CA ASN A 123 14.52 9.69 -10.32
C ASN A 123 13.31 10.36 -11.01
N GLY A 124 12.15 9.69 -11.04
CA GLY A 124 10.94 10.23 -11.66
C GLY A 124 11.06 10.48 -13.17
N ARG A 125 12.06 9.88 -13.83
CA ARG A 125 12.28 10.09 -15.28
C ARG A 125 11.29 9.25 -16.05
N LEU A 126 10.64 9.81 -17.07
CA LEU A 126 9.76 9.02 -17.95
C LEU A 126 10.51 7.79 -18.48
N ARG A 127 10.02 6.60 -18.14
CA ARG A 127 10.53 5.33 -18.66
C ARG A 127 9.49 4.72 -19.58
N HIS A 128 9.90 4.42 -20.80
CA HIS A 128 9.12 3.64 -21.75
C HIS A 128 9.62 2.20 -21.72
N PHE A 129 8.72 1.23 -21.60
CA PHE A 129 9.11 -0.18 -21.49
C PHE A 129 8.06 -1.11 -22.08
N ASN A 130 8.51 -2.29 -22.51
CA ASN A 130 7.66 -3.38 -22.94
C ASN A 130 7.10 -4.13 -21.73
N LEU A 131 5.80 -4.46 -21.75
CA LEU A 131 5.12 -5.11 -20.62
C LEU A 131 5.65 -6.52 -20.33
N ALA A 132 5.97 -7.32 -21.34
CA ALA A 132 6.49 -8.66 -21.14
C ALA A 132 7.90 -8.64 -20.52
N GLU A 133 8.78 -7.77 -21.01
CA GLU A 133 10.14 -7.61 -20.48
C GLU A 133 10.14 -7.10 -19.04
N GLU A 134 9.29 -6.13 -18.73
CA GLU A 134 9.14 -5.64 -17.35
C GLU A 134 8.54 -6.71 -16.44
N SER A 135 7.54 -7.45 -16.90
CA SER A 135 6.95 -8.55 -16.13
C SER A 135 7.99 -9.64 -15.83
N GLN A 136 8.87 -9.96 -16.77
CA GLN A 136 9.98 -10.87 -16.57
C GLN A 136 10.94 -10.35 -15.48
N ARG A 137 11.28 -9.06 -15.51
CA ARG A 137 12.12 -8.42 -14.49
C ARG A 137 11.47 -8.54 -13.10
N ARG A 138 10.18 -8.20 -12.98
CA ARG A 138 9.44 -8.29 -11.71
C ARG A 138 9.36 -9.71 -11.17
N LEU A 139 9.22 -10.71 -12.04
CA LEU A 139 9.26 -12.12 -11.61
C LEU A 139 10.61 -12.51 -11.01
N ILE A 140 11.72 -12.01 -11.58
CA ILE A 140 13.06 -12.24 -11.03
C ILE A 140 13.18 -11.57 -9.65
N ASP A 141 12.70 -10.34 -9.51
CA ASP A 141 12.76 -9.62 -8.24
C ASP A 141 11.88 -10.28 -7.16
N ILE A 142 10.67 -10.75 -7.51
CA ILE A 142 9.81 -11.53 -6.62
C ILE A 142 10.49 -12.85 -6.20
N ALA A 143 11.16 -13.54 -7.13
CA ALA A 143 11.87 -14.78 -6.81
C ALA A 143 13.03 -14.53 -5.84
N ARG A 144 13.78 -13.43 -6.02
CA ARG A 144 14.83 -13.01 -5.07
C ARG A 144 14.24 -12.69 -3.70
N ALA A 145 13.20 -11.85 -3.66
CA ALA A 145 12.54 -11.46 -2.42
C ALA A 145 11.94 -12.66 -1.66
N SER A 146 11.51 -13.70 -2.37
CA SER A 146 11.00 -14.94 -1.78
C SER A 146 12.11 -15.84 -1.21
N THR A 147 13.34 -15.68 -1.68
CA THR A 147 14.50 -16.49 -1.25
C THR A 147 15.26 -15.83 -0.11
N SER A 148 15.24 -14.49 -0.02
CA SER A 148 15.87 -13.72 1.04
C SER A 148 15.05 -13.78 2.33
N VAL A 149 15.46 -14.63 3.29
CA VAL A 149 15.00 -14.55 4.67
C VAL A 149 15.89 -13.54 5.40
N HIS A 150 15.33 -12.39 5.76
CA HIS A 150 16.02 -11.42 6.61
C HIS A 150 15.75 -11.73 8.08
N THR A 151 16.79 -11.66 8.91
CA THR A 151 16.59 -11.63 10.37
C THR A 151 15.85 -10.35 10.78
N ALA A 152 15.28 -10.32 11.98
CA ALA A 152 14.69 -9.10 12.57
C ALA A 152 15.68 -7.92 12.67
N ALA A 153 16.99 -8.19 12.58
CA ALA A 153 18.05 -7.17 12.56
C ALA A 153 18.42 -6.69 11.14
N GLY A 154 17.70 -7.10 10.10
CA GLY A 154 17.97 -6.74 8.71
C GLY A 154 19.20 -7.43 8.11
N GLN A 155 19.84 -8.35 8.82
CA GLN A 155 20.94 -9.14 8.29
C GLN A 155 20.38 -10.20 7.32
N GLU A 156 20.97 -10.24 6.13
CA GLU A 156 20.68 -11.23 5.09
C GLU A 156 21.23 -12.60 5.53
N ILE A 157 20.34 -13.58 5.71
CA ILE A 157 20.75 -14.94 6.09
C ILE A 157 21.16 -15.67 4.81
N ALA A 158 22.44 -16.01 4.68
CA ALA A 158 22.92 -16.82 3.56
C ALA A 158 22.18 -18.17 3.53
N ALA A 159 21.66 -18.58 2.37
CA ALA A 159 20.91 -19.83 2.21
C ALA A 159 21.65 -21.08 2.71
N SER A 160 22.99 -21.05 2.71
CA SER A 160 23.86 -22.11 3.26
C SER A 160 23.80 -22.25 4.78
N SER A 161 23.33 -21.24 5.52
CA SER A 161 23.21 -21.27 6.99
C SER A 161 21.90 -21.89 7.48
N ILE A 162 20.93 -22.14 6.59
CA ILE A 162 19.61 -22.75 6.90
C ILE A 162 19.70 -24.30 6.94
N GLY A 163 20.88 -24.88 6.65
CA GLY A 163 21.11 -26.33 6.70
C GLY A 163 21.24 -26.93 8.11
N GLY A 164 21.30 -26.11 9.16
CA GLY A 164 21.20 -26.58 10.54
C GLY A 164 19.73 -26.54 10.98
N ALA A 165 19.22 -27.63 11.55
CA ALA A 165 17.85 -27.74 12.07
C ALA A 165 17.55 -26.69 13.16
N ALA A 166 17.27 -25.45 12.74
CA ALA A 166 16.68 -24.42 13.56
C ALA A 166 15.20 -24.37 13.20
N SER A 167 14.43 -25.28 13.80
CA SER A 167 12.99 -25.13 13.94
C SER A 167 12.74 -23.93 14.85
N ALA A 168 12.83 -22.72 14.29
CA ALA A 168 12.24 -21.54 14.92
C ALA A 168 10.73 -21.62 14.67
N SER A 169 10.00 -22.23 15.61
CA SER A 169 8.56 -21.99 15.68
C SER A 169 8.36 -20.54 16.10
N VAL A 170 8.16 -19.65 15.11
CA VAL A 170 7.54 -18.35 15.38
C VAL A 170 6.08 -18.65 15.66
N GLY A 171 5.76 -18.85 16.94
CA GLY A 171 4.40 -19.01 17.43
C GLY A 171 3.62 -17.74 17.18
N GLY A 172 2.63 -17.85 16.29
CA GLY A 172 1.59 -16.86 16.04
C GLY A 172 0.93 -17.10 14.67
N PRO A 173 -0.28 -17.68 14.59
CA PRO A 173 -0.92 -18.03 13.33
C PRO A 173 -1.59 -16.80 12.71
N THR A 174 -0.85 -15.92 12.04
CA THR A 174 -1.47 -14.86 11.21
C THR A 174 -0.64 -14.59 9.96
N LYS A 175 -0.59 -15.58 9.06
CA LYS A 175 -0.37 -15.36 7.62
C LYS A 175 -1.39 -16.17 6.83
N GLY A 176 -2.66 -15.88 7.09
CA GLY A 176 -3.75 -16.10 6.14
C GLY A 176 -4.26 -14.73 5.73
N ALA A 177 -4.72 -14.58 4.48
CA ALA A 177 -5.54 -13.44 4.13
C ALA A 177 -6.68 -13.37 5.16
N VAL A 178 -6.81 -12.26 5.88
CA VAL A 178 -7.93 -12.06 6.80
C VAL A 178 -9.18 -12.04 5.92
N SER A 179 -9.95 -13.12 5.92
CA SER A 179 -11.23 -13.15 5.24
C SER A 179 -12.11 -12.06 5.82
N ASP A 180 -12.99 -11.47 5.01
CA ASP A 180 -13.86 -10.37 5.45
C ASP A 180 -14.63 -10.70 6.75
N GLU A 181 -15.01 -11.97 6.95
CA GLU A 181 -15.65 -12.45 8.17
C GLU A 181 -14.73 -12.43 9.41
N HIS A 182 -13.44 -12.70 9.24
CA HIS A 182 -12.45 -12.63 10.32
C HIS A 182 -12.16 -11.17 10.70
N ALA A 183 -12.13 -10.26 9.72
CA ALA A 183 -12.00 -8.83 9.99
C ALA A 183 -13.21 -8.31 10.78
N ARG A 184 -14.43 -8.71 10.41
CA ARG A 184 -15.68 -8.37 11.13
C ARG A 184 -15.65 -8.81 12.60
N GLN A 185 -15.17 -10.02 12.87
CA GLN A 185 -15.05 -10.55 14.24
C GLN A 185 -14.01 -9.81 15.10
N LEU A 186 -12.95 -9.28 14.49
CA LEU A 186 -11.97 -8.46 15.20
C LEU A 186 -12.53 -7.08 15.55
N ASP A 187 -13.32 -6.49 14.65
CA ASP A 187 -14.01 -5.22 14.91
C ASP A 187 -15.06 -5.37 16.03
N GLU A 188 -15.87 -6.44 16.02
CA GLU A 188 -16.84 -6.71 17.09
C GLU A 188 -16.16 -6.85 18.46
N LYS A 189 -15.00 -7.52 18.53
CA LYS A 189 -14.21 -7.64 19.77
C LYS A 189 -13.62 -6.31 20.23
N ALA A 190 -13.22 -5.44 19.31
CA ALA A 190 -12.65 -4.12 19.65
C ALA A 190 -13.70 -3.19 20.27
N GLU A 191 -14.95 -3.26 19.79
CA GLU A 191 -16.06 -2.49 20.34
C GLU A 191 -16.48 -2.97 21.73
N ASP A 192 -16.43 -4.28 22.00
CA ASP A 192 -16.74 -4.83 23.33
C ASP A 192 -15.77 -4.34 24.41
N VAL A 193 -14.46 -4.26 24.08
CA VAL A 193 -13.41 -3.72 24.96
C VAL A 193 -13.61 -2.23 25.25
N ARG A 194 -14.07 -1.44 24.27
CA ARG A 194 -14.44 -0.02 24.47
C ARG A 194 -15.66 0.14 25.38
N GLY A 195 -16.64 -0.74 25.23
CA GLY A 195 -17.81 -0.79 26.11
C GLY A 195 -17.43 -1.06 27.58
N THR A 196 -16.46 -1.94 27.82
CA THR A 196 -16.02 -2.28 29.18
C THR A 196 -15.21 -1.15 29.85
N THR A 197 -14.42 -0.39 29.08
CA THR A 197 -13.62 0.72 29.63
C THR A 197 -14.49 1.94 29.98
N ALA A 198 -15.58 2.17 29.25
CA ALA A 198 -16.53 3.24 29.57
C ALA A 198 -17.28 3.01 30.91
N ALA A 199 -17.50 1.75 31.29
CA ALA A 199 -18.21 1.41 32.53
C ALA A 199 -17.37 1.58 33.81
N THR A 200 -16.04 1.66 33.71
CA THR A 200 -15.14 1.71 34.89
C THR A 200 -14.75 3.13 35.31
N ALA A 201 -15.09 4.17 34.52
CA ALA A 201 -14.69 5.55 34.80
C ALA A 201 -15.61 6.32 35.78
N VAL A 202 -16.61 5.69 36.39
CA VAL A 202 -17.57 6.36 37.30
C VAL A 202 -17.37 5.90 38.75
N ALA A 203 -16.28 6.31 39.39
CA ALA A 203 -16.15 6.38 40.85
C ALA A 203 -14.85 7.07 41.26
N VAL A 204 -14.78 8.40 41.12
CA VAL A 204 -13.77 9.19 41.83
C VAL A 204 -14.47 9.86 43.01
N PRO A 205 -14.30 9.37 44.25
CA PRO A 205 -14.89 10.01 45.42
C PRO A 205 -14.17 11.33 45.70
N SER A 206 -14.95 12.41 45.81
CA SER A 206 -14.45 13.75 46.13
C SER A 206 -13.78 13.78 47.51
N PRO A 207 -12.57 14.35 47.64
CA PRO A 207 -11.96 14.56 48.95
C PRO A 207 -12.66 15.71 49.69
N GLN A 208 -12.91 15.50 50.98
CA GLN A 208 -13.44 16.48 51.93
C GLN A 208 -12.36 17.47 52.39
#